data_AF-A0A6I2A6X8-F1
#
_entry.id   AF-A0A6I2A6X8-F1
#
_cell.length_a   1.000
_cell.length_b   1.000
_cell.length_c   1.000
_cell.angle_alpha   90.00
_cell.angle_beta   90.00
_cell.angle_gamma   90.00
#
_symmetry.space_group_name_H-M   'P 1'
#
loop_
_entity.id
_entity.type
_entity.pdbx_description
1 polymer ?
#
loop_
_entity_poly.entity_id
_entity_poly.type
_entity_poly.pdbx_seq_one_letter_code
_entity_poly.pdbx_strand_id
1 'polypeptide(L)' 'VRHNRLNFVVYFRSWDLWAGFPSNLAAIQLLKEYMASEIGVEDGEIIAMSKGLHLYEYSWELAKIAVRMD' A
#
# COMPACT_ATOMS: atom_id res chain seq x y z
N VAL A 1 -0.36 2.15 -18.34
CA VAL A 1 -0.51 0.78 -18.87
C VAL A 1 0.72 0.41 -19.67
N ARG A 2 1.32 -0.76 -19.44
CA ARG A 2 2.46 -1.29 -20.21
C ARG A 2 2.40 -2.81 -20.24
N HIS A 3 2.70 -3.44 -21.38
CA HIS A 3 2.59 -4.90 -21.59
C HIS A 3 1.21 -5.46 -21.20
N ASN A 4 0.14 -4.76 -21.57
CA ASN A 4 -1.25 -5.10 -21.22
C ASN A 4 -1.54 -5.22 -19.71
N ARG A 5 -0.74 -4.55 -18.86
CA ARG A 5 -0.93 -4.48 -17.40
C ARG A 5 -1.13 -3.04 -16.93
N LEU A 6 -2.03 -2.85 -15.96
CA LEU A 6 -2.21 -1.58 -15.26
C LEU A 6 -1.25 -1.51 -14.06
N ASN A 7 -0.20 -0.70 -14.18
CA ASN A 7 0.75 -0.45 -13.08
C ASN A 7 0.42 0.88 -12.41
N PHE A 8 0.50 0.91 -11.07
CA PHE A 8 0.30 2.10 -10.26
C PHE A 8 1.63 2.57 -9.67
N VAL A 9 1.84 3.89 -9.65
CA VAL A 9 2.89 4.54 -8.87
C VAL A 9 2.19 5.49 -7.91
N VAL A 10 2.25 5.21 -6.61
CA VAL A 10 1.49 5.94 -5.59
C VAL A 10 2.44 6.59 -4.61
N TYR A 11 2.23 7.87 -4.34
CA TYR A 11 3.05 8.65 -3.42
C TYR A 11 2.21 9.15 -2.23
N PHE A 12 2.64 8.78 -1.03
CA PHE A 12 2.09 9.26 0.23
C PHE A 12 3.00 10.35 0.81
N ARG A 13 2.47 11.56 0.98
CA ARG A 13 3.23 12.64 1.63
C ARG A 13 3.56 12.35 3.10
N SER A 14 2.71 11.55 3.75
CA SER A 14 2.80 11.08 5.12
C SER A 14 1.99 9.80 5.20
N TRP A 15 2.50 8.79 5.90
CA TRP A 15 1.85 7.49 5.98
C TRP A 15 2.04 6.90 7.37
N ASP A 16 0.93 6.66 8.06
CA ASP A 16 0.93 5.88 9.29
C ASP A 16 1.25 4.41 8.95
N LEU A 17 2.36 3.90 9.48
CA LEU A 17 2.83 2.54 9.26
C LEU A 17 1.92 1.48 9.90
N TRP A 18 1.21 1.79 10.99
CA TRP A 18 0.45 0.79 11.71
C TRP A 18 -0.94 0.58 11.12
N ALA A 19 -1.80 1.61 11.14
CA ALA A 19 -3.17 1.48 10.65
C ALA A 19 -3.28 1.86 9.17
N GLY A 20 -2.66 2.97 8.77
CA GLY A 20 -2.76 3.51 7.41
C GLY A 20 -2.18 2.58 6.35
N PHE A 21 -0.95 2.12 6.53
CA PHE A 21 -0.20 1.30 5.57
C PHE A 21 -0.97 0.07 5.07
N PRO A 22 -1.38 -0.87 5.94
CA PRO A 22 -2.06 -2.07 5.48
C PRO A 22 -3.42 -1.75 4.84
N SER A 23 -4.22 -0.88 5.45
CA SER A 23 -5.57 -0.57 4.94
C SER A 23 -5.55 0.20 3.62
N ASN A 24 -4.62 1.15 3.45
CA ASN A 24 -4.52 1.91 2.20
C ASN A 24 -4.00 1.03 1.06
N LEU A 25 -2.99 0.19 1.28
CA LEU A 25 -2.50 -0.70 0.23
C LEU A 25 -3.57 -1.70 -0.21
N ALA A 26 -4.31 -2.29 0.73
CA ALA A 26 -5.41 -3.20 0.40
C ALA A 26 -6.48 -2.51 -0.45
N ALA A 27 -6.93 -1.32 -0.03
CA ALA A 27 -7.94 -0.57 -0.79
C ALA A 27 -7.45 -0.14 -2.18
N ILE A 28 -6.18 0.27 -2.30
CA ILE A 28 -5.58 0.66 -3.59
C ILE A 28 -5.42 -0.55 -4.52
N GLN A 29 -5.08 -1.72 -3.99
CA GLN A 29 -5.04 -2.96 -4.78
C GLN A 29 -6.42 -3.27 -5.34
N LEU A 30 -7.47 -3.24 -4.52
CA LEU A 30 -8.85 -3.47 -4.98
C LEU A 30 -9.27 -2.44 -6.04
N LEU A 31 -8.91 -1.16 -5.85
CA LEU A 31 -9.18 -0.12 -6.84
C LEU A 31 -8.47 -0.40 -8.16
N LYS A 32 -7.19 -0.78 -8.12
CA LYS A 32 -6.41 -1.08 -9.32
C LYS A 32 -6.98 -2.30 -10.06
N GLU A 33 -7.33 -3.36 -9.35
CA GLU A 33 -7.97 -4.55 -9.94
C GLU A 33 -9.29 -4.18 -10.61
N TYR A 34 -10.13 -3.39 -9.93
CA TYR A 34 -11.37 -2.87 -10.51
C TYR A 34 -11.11 -2.04 -11.77
N MET A 35 -10.20 -1.08 -11.71
CA MET A 35 -9.86 -0.25 -12.88
C MET A 35 -9.29 -1.09 -14.03
N ALA A 36 -8.48 -2.10 -13.73
CA ALA A 36 -7.92 -3.01 -14.72
C ALA A 36 -9.04 -3.81 -15.42
N SER A 37 -10.02 -4.32 -14.66
CA SER A 37 -11.17 -5.03 -15.23
C SER A 37 -12.04 -4.13 -16.11
N GLU A 38 -12.29 -2.89 -15.70
CA GLU A 38 -13.13 -1.96 -16.47
C GLU A 38 -12.51 -1.56 -17.82
N ILE A 39 -11.17 -1.54 -17.92
CA ILE A 39 -10.46 -1.17 -19.16
C ILE A 39 -9.90 -2.38 -19.92
N GLY A 40 -10.19 -3.60 -19.46
CA GLY A 40 -9.81 -4.85 -20.15
C GLY A 40 -8.31 -5.16 -20.17
N VAL A 41 -7.58 -4.78 -19.11
CA VAL A 41 -6.14 -5.08 -18.96
C VAL A 41 -5.90 -5.92 -17.70
N GLU A 42 -4.73 -6.56 -17.62
CA GLU A 42 -4.37 -7.36 -16.45
C GLU A 42 -3.91 -6.49 -15.27
N ASP A 43 -3.98 -7.06 -14.07
CA ASP A 43 -3.39 -6.46 -12.88
C ASP A 43 -1.85 -6.39 -13.01
N GLY A 44 -1.30 -5.23 -12.65
CA GLY A 44 0.13 -4.93 -12.75
C GLY A 44 0.77 -4.62 -11.40
N GLU A 45 1.96 -4.02 -11.40
CA GLU A 45 2.69 -3.68 -10.18
C GLU A 45 2.10 -2.44 -9.47
N ILE A 46 2.16 -2.40 -8.13
CA ILE A 46 2.06 -1.17 -7.35
C ILE A 46 3.45 -0.81 -6.83
N ILE A 47 3.94 0.36 -7.20
CA ILE A 47 5.10 1.00 -6.57
C ILE A 47 4.56 2.05 -5.60
N ALA A 48 4.60 1.77 -4.30
CA ALA A 48 4.16 2.69 -3.25
C ALA A 48 5.38 3.35 -2.58
N MET A 49 5.35 4.68 -2.50
CA MET A 49 6.41 5.48 -1.90
C MET A 49 5.84 6.40 -0.83
N SER A 50 6.59 6.64 0.25
CA SER A 50 6.22 7.62 1.27
C SER A 50 7.40 8.49 1.64
N LYS A 51 7.15 9.80 1.77
CA LYS A 51 8.14 10.74 2.32
C LYS A 51 8.18 10.72 3.85
N GLY A 52 7.06 10.39 4.49
CA GLY A 52 6.87 10.49 5.93
C GLY A 52 6.22 9.25 6.50
N LEU A 53 6.85 8.09 6.30
CA LEU A 53 6.41 6.86 6.94
C LEU A 53 6.75 6.95 8.43
N HIS A 54 5.74 6.82 9.29
CA HIS A 54 5.89 7.01 10.72
C HIS A 54 5.07 6.00 11.51
N LEU A 55 5.52 5.71 12.73
CA LEU A 55 4.83 4.86 13.68
C LEU A 55 4.52 5.70 14.92
N TYR A 56 3.27 5.66 15.40
CA TYR A 56 2.90 6.32 16.64
C TYR A 56 3.46 5.58 17.85
N GLU A 57 3.78 6.33 18.90
CA GLU A 57 4.38 5.78 20.13
C GLU A 57 3.55 4.64 20.72
N TYR A 58 2.23 4.79 20.78
CA TYR A 58 1.32 3.78 21.32
C TYR A 58 1.29 2.48 20.50
N SER A 59 1.76 2.51 19.24
CA SER A 59 1.78 1.34 18.36
C SER A 59 3.08 0.54 18.47
N TRP A 60 4.12 1.03 19.15
CA TRP A 60 5.44 0.39 19.16
C TRP A 60 5.43 -1.02 19.75
N GLU A 61 4.79 -1.22 20.89
CA GLU A 61 4.76 -2.53 21.55
C GLU A 61 4.02 -3.57 20.69
N LEU A 62 2.90 -3.18 20.08
CA LEU A 62 2.19 -4.05 19.13
C LEU A 62 3.03 -4.33 17.88
N ALA A 63 3.75 -3.34 17.38
CA ALA A 63 4.62 -3.50 16.22
C ALA A 63 5.75 -4.50 16.49
N LYS A 64 6.43 -4.40 17.63
CA LYS A 64 7.48 -5.35 18.03
C LYS A 64 6.96 -6.78 18.11
N ILE A 65 5.79 -6.98 18.72
CA ILE A 65 5.13 -8.30 18.79
C ILE A 65 4.84 -8.82 17.37
N ALA A 66 4.28 -7.97 16.49
CA ALA A 66 3.92 -8.36 15.13
C ALA A 66 5.13 -8.79 14.31
N VAL A 67 6.28 -8.13 14.49
CA VAL A 67 7.54 -8.49 13.81
C VAL A 67 8.40 -9.50 14.58
N ARG A 68 7.91 -10.02 15.72
CA ARG A 68 8.62 -10.97 16.58
C ARG A 68 10.00 -10.45 17.01
N MET A 69 10.07 -9.17 17.35
CA MET A 69 11.22 -8.56 18.00
C MET A 69 11.00 -8.69 19.51
N ASP A 70 11.68 -9.67 20.10
CA ASP A 70 11.73 -9.89 21.56
C ASP A 70 12.68 -8.89 22.25
#